data_AF-A0A3C1V2J9-F1
#
_entry.id   AF-A0A3C1V2J9-F1
#
_cell.length_a   1.000
_cell.length_b   1.000
_cell.length_c   1.000
_cell.angle_alpha   90.00
_cell.angle_beta   90.00
_cell.angle_gamma   90.00
#
_symmetry.space_group_name_H-M   'P 1'
#
loop_
_entity.id
_entity.type
_entity.pdbx_description
1 polymer ?
#
loop_
_entity_poly.entity_id
_entity_poly.type
_entity_poly.pdbx_seq_one_letter_code
_entity_poly.pdbx_strand_id
1 'polypeptide(L)'
;MNQRYLHTSFLLVAVASCLLSPLARAADETHVSRIDDRFSSAAESGSESPDFRRHVVPLMGRLGCNGRACHGSFQGQGDFRLSLFG
;
A
#
# COMPACT_ATOMS: atom_id res chain seq x y z
N MET A 1 -9.31 -13.49 -52.36
CA MET A 1 -7.98 -13.13 -51.80
C MET A 1 -8.08 -12.41 -50.43
N ASN A 2 -9.25 -12.13 -49.85
CA ASN A 2 -9.34 -11.20 -48.69
C ASN A 2 -9.57 -11.90 -47.34
N GLN A 3 -10.17 -13.09 -47.31
CA GLN A 3 -10.55 -13.75 -46.05
C GLN A 3 -9.35 -14.34 -45.30
N ARG A 4 -8.39 -14.94 -46.01
CA ARG A 4 -7.19 -15.55 -45.41
C ARG A 4 -6.27 -14.49 -44.78
N TYR A 5 -6.15 -13.31 -45.40
CA TYR A 5 -5.40 -12.18 -44.85
C TYR A 5 -6.08 -11.56 -43.62
N LEU A 6 -7.42 -11.55 -43.59
CA LEU A 6 -8.17 -11.06 -42.44
C LEU A 6 -7.96 -11.97 -41.22
N HIS A 7 -7.98 -13.29 -41.41
CA HIS A 7 -7.73 -14.25 -40.34
C HIS A 7 -6.28 -14.21 -39.83
N THR A 8 -5.28 -14.12 -40.72
CA THR A 8 -3.88 -14.03 -40.29
C THR A 8 -3.56 -12.71 -39.61
N SER A 9 -4.13 -11.60 -40.08
CA SER A 9 -4.02 -10.29 -39.42
C SER A 9 -4.62 -10.33 -38.01
N PHE A 10 -5.81 -10.91 -37.85
CA PHE A 10 -6.46 -11.02 -36.55
C PHE A 10 -5.67 -11.89 -35.56
N LEU A 11 -5.10 -13.00 -36.05
CA LEU A 11 -4.30 -13.91 -35.24
C LEU A 11 -2.97 -13.24 -34.80
N LEU A 12 -2.33 -12.47 -35.67
CA LEU A 12 -1.13 -11.70 -35.33
C LEU A 12 -1.40 -10.62 -34.28
N VAL A 13 -2.51 -9.87 -34.39
CA VAL A 13 -2.90 -8.86 -33.41
C VAL A 13 -3.21 -9.50 -32.05
N ALA A 14 -3.92 -10.63 -32.04
CA ALA A 14 -4.23 -11.35 -30.81
C ALA A 14 -2.97 -11.89 -30.10
N VAL A 15 -2.03 -12.48 -30.85
CA VAL A 15 -0.76 -12.97 -30.30
C VAL A 15 0.09 -11.81 -29.78
N ALA A 16 0.20 -10.70 -30.53
CA ALA A 16 0.91 -9.52 -30.05
C ALA A 16 0.28 -8.95 -28.77
N SER A 17 -1.04 -8.87 -28.70
CA SER A 17 -1.75 -8.42 -27.49
C SER A 17 -1.46 -9.32 -26.29
N CYS A 18 -1.57 -10.65 -26.44
CA CYS A 18 -1.25 -11.60 -25.37
C CYS A 18 0.21 -11.51 -24.90
N LEU A 19 1.15 -11.23 -25.80
CA LEU A 19 2.58 -11.11 -25.46
C LEU A 19 2.93 -9.76 -24.82
N LEU A 20 2.21 -8.67 -25.14
CA LEU A 20 2.45 -7.34 -24.57
C LEU A 20 1.74 -7.12 -23.22
N SER A 21 0.62 -7.79 -22.94
CA SER A 21 -0.13 -7.67 -21.68
C SER A 21 0.67 -7.92 -20.38
N PRO A 22 1.52 -8.96 -20.27
CA PRO A 22 2.23 -9.21 -19.01
C PRO A 22 3.24 -8.11 -18.64
N LEU A 23 3.82 -7.44 -19.63
CA LEU A 23 4.79 -6.36 -19.39
C LEU A 23 4.13 -5.10 -18.81
N ALA A 24 2.89 -4.79 -19.23
CA ALA A 24 2.12 -3.68 -18.68
C ALA A 24 1.68 -3.94 -17.23
N ARG A 25 1.31 -5.18 -16.89
CA ARG A 25 0.90 -5.56 -15.52
C ARG A 25 2.05 -5.54 -14.52
N ALA A 26 3.26 -5.88 -14.95
CA ALA A 26 4.45 -5.86 -14.07
C ALA A 26 4.82 -4.44 -13.60
N ALA A 27 4.44 -3.39 -14.34
CA ALA A 27 4.73 -2.00 -13.96
C ALA A 27 3.81 -1.46 -12.86
N ASP A 28 2.69 -2.13 -12.57
CA ASP A 28 1.63 -1.68 -11.64
C ASP A 28 1.68 -2.36 -10.27
N GLU A 29 2.67 -3.24 -10.02
CA GLU A 29 2.69 -4.09 -8.81
C GLU A 29 3.42 -3.48 -7.60
N THR A 30 4.06 -2.31 -7.73
CA THR A 30 4.91 -1.77 -6.64
C THR A 30 4.31 -0.61 -5.84
N HIS A 31 3.05 -0.21 -6.10
CA HIS A 31 2.45 0.92 -5.42
C HIS A 31 1.68 0.49 -4.17
N VAL A 32 2.35 0.50 -3.02
CA VAL A 32 1.66 0.45 -1.72
C VAL A 32 0.83 1.73 -1.59
N SER A 33 -0.50 1.58 -1.59
CA SER A 33 -1.42 2.72 -1.48
C SER A 33 -1.14 3.53 -0.20
N ARG A 34 -1.32 4.85 -0.27
CA ARG A 34 -1.13 5.70 0.91
C ARG A 34 -2.09 5.26 2.02
N ILE A 35 -1.65 5.41 3.26
CA ILE A 35 -2.44 4.99 4.43
C ILE A 35 -3.82 5.67 4.44
N ASP A 36 -3.88 6.93 4.00
CA ASP A 36 -5.10 7.73 3.92
C ASP A 36 -6.11 7.09 2.94
N ASP A 37 -5.65 6.70 1.74
CA ASP A 37 -6.47 6.09 0.70
C ASP A 37 -6.99 4.70 1.11
N ARG A 38 -6.12 3.91 1.76
CA ARG A 38 -6.45 2.58 2.27
C ARG A 38 -7.57 2.63 3.32
N PHE A 39 -7.42 3.47 4.34
CA PHE A 39 -8.42 3.53 5.41
C PHE A 39 -9.67 4.29 5.01
N SER A 40 -9.60 5.26 4.08
CA SER A 40 -10.79 5.94 3.56
C SER A 40 -11.70 4.96 2.80
N SER A 41 -11.14 4.16 1.90
CA SER A 41 -11.91 3.15 1.14
C SER A 41 -12.43 2.00 2.02
N ALA A 42 -11.65 1.60 3.03
CA ALA A 42 -12.07 0.57 3.96
C ALA A 42 -13.13 1.04 4.96
N ALA A 43 -13.14 2.34 5.32
CA ALA A 43 -14.16 2.92 6.17
C ALA A 43 -15.54 2.93 5.50
N GLU A 44 -15.60 3.22 4.19
CA GLU A 44 -16.83 3.16 3.39
C GLU A 44 -17.43 1.75 3.35
N SER A 45 -16.58 0.72 3.38
CA SER A 45 -16.98 -0.69 3.38
C SER A 45 -17.09 -1.32 4.78
N GLY A 46 -16.74 -0.57 5.84
CA GLY A 46 -16.69 -1.07 7.23
C GLY A 46 -15.71 -2.22 7.46
N SER A 47 -14.79 -2.46 6.53
CA SER A 47 -13.95 -3.66 6.50
C SER A 47 -12.64 -3.51 7.28
N GLU A 48 -12.17 -2.27 7.45
CA GLU A 48 -10.94 -1.98 8.18
C GLU A 48 -10.97 -0.56 8.80
N SER A 49 -10.42 -0.43 10.01
CA SER A 49 -10.18 0.85 10.69
C SER A 49 -8.75 0.92 11.20
N PRO A 50 -8.11 2.10 11.23
CA PRO A 50 -6.78 2.24 11.81
C PRO A 50 -6.79 1.90 13.30
N ASP A 51 -5.92 0.97 13.68
CA ASP A 51 -5.60 0.63 15.07
C ASP A 51 -4.40 1.44 15.59
N PHE A 52 -4.55 2.06 16.76
CA PHE A 52 -3.53 2.93 17.36
C PHE A 52 -2.22 2.17 17.63
N ARG A 53 -2.28 0.95 18.17
CA ARG A 53 -1.08 0.18 18.54
C ARG A 53 -0.35 -0.39 17.33
N ARG A 54 -1.08 -0.83 16.31
CA ARG A 54 -0.55 -1.46 15.10
C ARG A 54 -0.05 -0.44 14.08
N HIS A 55 -0.70 0.73 13.98
CA HIS A 55 -0.43 1.68 12.91
C HIS A 55 0.21 2.99 13.41
N VAL A 56 -0.16 3.51 14.58
CA VAL A 56 0.28 4.83 15.04
C VAL A 56 1.53 4.75 15.92
N VAL A 57 1.53 3.85 16.91
CA VAL A 57 2.67 3.70 17.84
C VAL A 57 4.00 3.38 17.11
N PRO A 58 4.05 2.46 16.11
CA PRO A 58 5.30 2.18 15.40
C PRO A 58 5.84 3.37 14.61
N LEU A 59 4.96 4.22 14.06
CA LEU A 59 5.36 5.45 13.36
C LEU A 59 6.00 6.45 14.33
N MET A 60 5.40 6.66 15.49
CA MET A 60 5.99 7.50 16.53
C MET A 60 7.31 6.95 17.07
N GLY A 61 7.45 5.62 17.13
CA GLY A 61 8.72 4.97 17.43
C GLY A 61 9.81 5.27 16.39
N ARG A 62 9.49 5.16 15.10
CA ARG A 62 10.43 5.51 14.00
C ARG A 62 10.86 6.99 14.03
N LEU A 63 9.96 7.88 14.45
CA LEU A 63 10.26 9.31 14.62
C LEU A 63 11.05 9.62 15.91
N GLY A 64 11.31 8.63 16.76
CA GLY A 64 12.06 8.78 18.01
C GLY A 64 11.26 9.38 19.17
N CYS A 65 9.94 9.52 19.03
CA CYS A 65 9.08 10.09 20.07
C CYS A 65 9.06 9.22 21.35
N ASN A 66 9.26 7.91 21.20
CA ASN A 66 9.33 6.96 22.32
C ASN A 66 10.72 6.93 23.02
N GLY A 67 11.53 7.98 22.88
CA GLY A 67 12.83 8.09 23.52
C GLY A 67 12.76 8.21 25.04
N ARG A 68 13.80 7.68 25.73
CA ARG A 68 13.90 7.64 27.20
C ARG A 68 13.81 9.00 27.90
N ALA A 69 14.12 10.08 27.19
CA ALA A 69 14.16 11.43 27.75
C ALA A 69 12.82 12.18 27.64
N CYS A 70 11.87 11.67 26.83
CA CYS A 70 10.59 12.33 26.55
C CYS A 70 9.43 11.36 26.83
N HIS A 71 8.63 11.01 25.80
CA HIS A 71 7.44 10.16 25.98
C HIS A 71 7.76 8.69 26.27
N GLY A 72 8.99 8.21 26.03
CA GLY A 72 9.42 6.86 26.39
C GLY A 72 9.93 6.69 27.83
N SER A 73 9.94 7.75 28.62
CA SER A 73 10.33 7.68 30.03
C SER A 73 9.26 6.97 30.88
N PHE A 74 9.60 6.59 32.11
CA PHE A 74 8.62 6.01 33.04
C PHE A 74 7.48 6.98 33.39
N GLN A 75 7.77 8.27 33.40
CA GLN A 75 6.80 9.32 33.70
C GLN A 75 6.05 9.79 32.44
N GLY A 76 6.59 9.56 31.24
CA GLY A 76 6.11 10.18 30.02
C GLY A 76 6.38 11.70 30.00
N GLN A 77 5.81 12.42 29.04
CA GLN A 77 5.88 13.88 28.97
C GLN A 77 4.55 14.44 28.45
N GLY A 78 4.08 15.55 29.03
CA GLY A 78 2.83 16.20 28.62
C GLY A 78 1.62 15.27 28.71
N ASP A 79 1.52 14.51 29.80
CA ASP A 79 0.47 13.50 30.05
C ASP A 79 0.39 12.39 28.98
N PHE A 80 1.43 12.27 28.15
CA PHE A 80 1.51 11.29 27.08
C PHE A 80 2.72 10.36 27.27
N ARG A 81 2.46 9.05 27.26
CA ARG A 81 3.44 8.00 27.53
C ARG A 81 3.43 6.93 26.45
N LEU A 82 4.62 6.60 25.95
CA LEU A 82 4.89 5.57 24.96
C LEU A 82 5.82 4.50 25.52
N SER A 83 5.70 3.29 24.98
CA SER A 83 6.64 2.20 25.26
C SER A 83 7.97 2.48 24.56
N LEU A 84 9.08 2.29 25.28
CA LEU A 84 10.42 2.33 24.68
C LEU A 84 10.64 1.22 23.64
N PHE A 85 9.78 0.18 23.64
CA PHE A 85 9.88 -0.99 22.76
C PHE A 85 8.92 -0.95 21.56
N GLY A 86 8.02 0.04 21.50
CA GLY A 86 6.90 0.06 20.54
C GLY A 86 5.71 -0.79 21.01
#